data_AF-A0AAE3RTZ8-F1
#
_entry.id   AF-A0AAE3RTZ8-F1
#
_cell.length_a   1.000
_cell.length_b   1.000
_cell.length_c   1.000
_cell.angle_alpha   90.00
_cell.angle_beta   90.00
_cell.angle_gamma   90.00
#
_symmetry.space_group_name_H-M   'P 1'
#
loop_
_entity.id
_entity.type
_entity.pdbx_description
1 polymer ?
#
loop_
_entity_poly.entity_id
_entity_poly.type
_entity_poly.pdbx_seq_one_letter_code
_entity_poly.pdbx_strand_id
1 'polypeptide(L)'
;MRDKFIDAIHSCSKIQLTFYSKEDNTTITRLTAPMDYGPSRRAHDKSDRFHFWDFESDKKNHVLSLQPEAIRSLVVTDQKFYPREFVNWTPNWFIPRDWGQFS
;
A
#
# COMPACT_ATOMS: atom_id res chain seq x y z
N MET A 1 -7.15 -11.85 -2.45
CA MET A 1 -6.13 -10.92 -1.90
C MET A 1 -6.46 -9.49 -2.29
N ARG A 2 -6.64 -9.21 -3.59
CA ARG A 2 -7.04 -7.90 -4.12
C ARG A 2 -8.27 -7.30 -3.43
N ASP A 3 -9.37 -8.06 -3.32
CA ASP A 3 -10.61 -7.52 -2.74
C ASP A 3 -10.42 -7.07 -1.29
N LYS A 4 -9.79 -7.92 -0.45
CA LYS A 4 -9.43 -7.56 0.94
C LYS A 4 -8.58 -6.29 1.04
N PHE A 5 -7.68 -6.08 0.07
CA PHE A 5 -6.86 -4.88 0.02
C PHE A 5 -7.70 -3.65 -0.35
N ILE A 6 -8.60 -3.76 -1.34
CA ILE A 6 -9.52 -2.70 -1.73
C ILE A 6 -10.50 -2.36 -0.60
N ASP A 7 -11.06 -3.36 0.07
CA ASP A 7 -11.92 -3.17 1.24
C ASP A 7 -11.18 -2.43 2.37
N ALA A 8 -9.87 -2.69 2.53
CA ALA A 8 -9.03 -1.99 3.49
C ALA A 8 -8.73 -0.53 3.09
N ILE A 9 -8.67 -0.21 1.79
CA ILE A 9 -8.64 1.19 1.29
C ILE A 9 -9.93 1.90 1.72
N HIS A 10 -11.10 1.30 1.40
CA HIS A 10 -12.39 1.92 1.67
C HIS A 10 -12.69 2.06 3.17
N SER A 11 -12.27 1.10 3.97
CA SER A 11 -12.45 1.12 5.43
C SER A 11 -11.35 1.83 6.20
N CYS A 12 -10.34 2.40 5.52
CA CYS A 12 -9.15 3.02 6.10
C CYS A 12 -8.43 2.12 7.12
N SER A 13 -8.38 0.81 6.85
CA SER A 13 -7.81 -0.18 7.77
C SER A 13 -6.34 -0.45 7.43
N LYS A 14 -5.47 -0.46 8.45
CA LYS A 14 -4.06 -0.83 8.28
C LYS A 14 -3.93 -2.32 8.00
N ILE A 15 -2.86 -2.68 7.32
CA ILE A 15 -2.53 -4.04 6.91
C ILE A 15 -1.19 -4.43 7.52
N GLN A 16 -1.17 -5.57 8.21
CA GLN A 16 0.06 -6.31 8.49
C GLN A 16 0.48 -7.03 7.20
N LEU A 17 1.49 -6.48 6.53
CA LEU A 17 1.98 -6.96 5.25
C LEU A 17 3.25 -7.77 5.45
N THR A 18 3.30 -9.00 4.94
CA THR A 18 4.53 -9.78 4.86
C THR A 18 4.91 -9.96 3.40
N PHE A 19 6.13 -9.56 3.03
CA PHE A 19 6.59 -9.57 1.64
C PHE A 19 8.09 -9.87 1.55
N TYR A 20 8.54 -10.31 0.37
CA TYR A 20 9.95 -10.49 0.09
C TYR A 20 10.60 -9.15 -0.33
N SER A 21 11.51 -8.63 0.48
CA SER A 21 12.35 -7.49 0.13
C SER A 21 13.53 -7.99 -0.72
N LYS A 22 13.58 -7.54 -1.98
CA LYS A 22 14.73 -7.82 -2.85
C LYS A 22 15.99 -7.08 -2.39
N GLU A 23 15.81 -5.90 -1.80
CA GLU A 23 16.93 -5.08 -1.32
C GLU A 23 17.63 -5.73 -0.13
N ASP A 24 16.84 -6.26 0.82
CA ASP A 24 17.37 -6.90 2.04
C ASP A 24 17.52 -8.43 1.87
N ASN A 25 17.17 -8.95 0.69
CA ASN A 25 17.19 -10.38 0.33
C ASN A 25 16.52 -11.28 1.39
N THR A 26 15.42 -10.80 1.98
CA THR A 26 14.72 -11.49 3.08
C THR A 26 13.22 -11.19 3.08
N THR A 27 12.47 -11.98 3.83
CA THR A 27 11.03 -11.73 4.05
C THR A 27 10.84 -10.84 5.27
N ILE A 28 10.10 -9.76 5.10
CA ILE A 28 9.88 -8.74 6.13
C ILE A 28 8.38 -8.62 6.38
N THR A 29 8.00 -8.40 7.64
CA THR A 29 6.63 -8.03 8.01
C THR A 29 6.60 -6.59 8.48
N ARG A 30 5.67 -5.80 7.94
CA ARG A 30 5.52 -4.37 8.22
C ARG A 30 4.07 -3.98 8.44
N LEU A 31 3.82 -3.01 9.30
CA LEU A 31 2.53 -2.35 9.41
C LEU A 31 2.39 -1.26 8.34
N THR A 32 1.34 -1.36 7.52
CA THR A 32 1.19 -0.52 6.33
C THR A 32 -0.21 0.06 6.20
N ALA A 33 -0.36 1.15 5.44
CA ALA A 33 -1.65 1.56 4.90
C ALA A 33 -1.76 1.14 3.43
N PRO A 34 -2.85 0.47 3.01
CA PRO A 34 -3.14 0.28 1.59
C PRO A 34 -3.42 1.64 0.95
N MET A 35 -2.58 2.03 -0.01
CA MET A 35 -2.74 3.28 -0.73
C MET A 35 -3.58 3.07 -1.97
N ASP A 36 -3.18 2.22 -2.91
CA ASP A 36 -3.86 2.11 -4.20
C ASP A 36 -3.59 0.76 -4.87
N TYR A 37 -4.41 0.41 -5.85
CA TYR A 37 -4.20 -0.75 -6.71
C TYR A 37 -4.27 -0.34 -8.17
N GLY A 38 -3.14 -0.45 -8.87
CA GLY A 38 -3.04 -0.07 -10.28
C GLY A 38 -1.60 -0.06 -10.79
N PRO A 39 -1.36 0.36 -12.03
CA PRO A 39 -0.03 0.40 -12.60
C PRO A 39 0.80 1.53 -11.99
N SER A 40 2.08 1.25 -11.74
CA SER A 40 3.02 2.33 -11.41
C SER A 40 3.23 3.22 -12.65
N ARG A 41 2.89 4.51 -12.52
CA ARG A 41 3.08 5.48 -13.61
C ARG A 41 4.54 5.59 -14.06
N ARG A 42 5.48 5.35 -13.13
CA ARG A 42 6.94 5.42 -13.36
C ARG A 42 7.53 4.14 -13.96
N ALA A 43 6.86 3.00 -13.82
CA ALA A 43 7.40 1.73 -14.31
C ALA A 43 7.18 1.58 -15.82
N HIS A 44 8.13 0.93 -16.49
CA HIS A 44 7.97 0.50 -17.88
C HIS A 44 6.94 -0.63 -17.99
N ASP A 45 6.99 -1.56 -17.04
CA ASP A 45 5.94 -2.56 -16.84
C ASP A 45 4.67 -1.88 -16.31
N LYS A 46 3.56 -2.09 -17.02
CA LYS A 46 2.23 -1.54 -16.72
C LYS A 46 1.32 -2.55 -16.03
N SER A 47 1.86 -3.64 -15.49
CA SER A 47 1.12 -4.54 -14.61
C SER A 47 0.65 -3.82 -13.36
N ASP A 48 -0.53 -4.22 -12.86
CA ASP A 48 -1.08 -3.71 -11.63
C ASP A 48 -0.24 -4.12 -10.42
N ARG A 49 -0.13 -3.21 -9.45
CA ARG A 49 0.64 -3.39 -8.22
C ARG A 49 -0.17 -2.97 -7.01
N PHE A 50 0.17 -3.55 -5.88
CA PHE A 50 -0.29 -3.12 -4.58
C PHE A 50 0.62 -2.01 -4.07
N HIS A 51 0.06 -0.82 -3.90
CA HIS A 51 0.77 0.33 -3.36
C HIS A 51 0.47 0.49 -1.88
N PHE A 52 1.50 0.53 -1.05
CA PHE A 52 1.38 0.68 0.39
C PHE A 52 2.21 1.87 0.88
N TRP A 53 1.76 2.46 1.99
CA TRP A 53 2.59 3.30 2.84
C TRP A 53 3.12 2.46 4.01
N ASP A 54 4.43 2.39 4.17
CA ASP A 54 5.11 1.68 5.25
C ASP A 54 5.35 2.61 6.46
N PHE A 55 4.67 2.34 7.57
CA PHE A 55 4.81 3.14 8.80
C PHE A 55 6.11 2.87 9.56
N GLU A 56 6.82 1.80 9.22
CA GLU A 56 7.99 1.30 9.96
C GLU A 56 9.27 1.35 9.12
N SER A 57 9.21 1.89 7.90
CA SER A 57 10.39 2.17 7.10
C SER A 57 11.24 3.25 7.78
N ASP A 58 12.54 2.99 7.88
CA ASP A 58 13.56 3.94 8.32
C ASP A 58 14.12 4.79 7.17
N LYS A 59 13.65 4.54 5.94
CA LYS A 59 14.12 5.22 4.72
C LYS A 59 13.23 6.41 4.40
N LYS A 60 13.81 7.40 3.70
CA LYS A 60 13.08 8.59 3.20
C LYS A 60 11.84 8.24 2.35
N ASN A 61 11.87 7.11 1.63
CA ASN A 61 10.71 6.66 0.86
C ASN A 61 10.00 5.53 1.61
N HIS A 62 8.80 5.82 2.08
CA HIS A 62 7.92 4.87 2.76
C HIS A 62 6.97 4.15 1.80
N VAL A 63 6.95 4.49 0.51
CA VAL A 63 6.02 3.88 -0.45
C VAL A 63 6.57 2.55 -0.97
N LEU A 64 5.83 1.47 -0.72
CA LEU A 64 6.06 0.15 -1.28
C LEU A 64 5.14 -0.07 -2.48
N SER A 65 5.65 -0.64 -3.57
CA SER A 65 4.87 -0.94 -4.77
C SER A 65 5.16 -2.36 -5.22
N LEU A 66 4.33 -3.30 -4.80
CA LEU A 66 4.61 -4.73 -4.88
C LEU A 66 3.74 -5.41 -5.93
N GLN A 67 4.36 -6.30 -6.70
CA GLN A 67 3.63 -7.27 -7.52
C GLN A 67 3.03 -8.35 -6.61
N PRO A 68 1.92 -8.99 -7.02
CA PRO A 68 1.27 -10.04 -6.23
C PRO A 68 2.24 -11.13 -5.75
N GLU A 69 3.21 -11.52 -6.58
CA GLU A 69 4.15 -12.62 -6.31
C GLU A 69 5.16 -12.30 -5.20
N ALA A 70 5.38 -11.00 -4.92
CA ALA A 70 6.25 -10.55 -3.83
C ALA A 70 5.55 -10.61 -2.46
N ILE A 71 4.21 -10.66 -2.43
CA ILE A 71 3.42 -10.66 -1.20
C ILE A 71 3.27 -12.09 -0.69
N ARG A 72 3.65 -12.31 0.57
CA ARG A 72 3.50 -13.61 1.26
C ARG A 72 2.20 -13.66 2.05
N SER A 73 1.85 -12.58 2.75
CA SER A 73 0.57 -12.47 3.45
C SER A 73 0.12 -11.02 3.60
N LEU A 74 -1.20 -10.88 3.68
CA LEU A 74 -1.90 -9.62 3.88
C LEU A 74 -2.99 -9.87 4.92
N VAL A 75 -2.83 -9.28 6.10
CA VAL A 75 -3.80 -9.40 7.20
C VAL A 75 -4.33 -8.00 7.51
N VAL A 76 -5.62 -7.79 7.27
CA VAL A 76 -6.30 -6.55 7.64
C VAL A 76 -6.40 -6.51 9.16
N THR A 77 -6.06 -5.37 9.76
CA THR A 77 -6.07 -5.16 11.20
C THR A 77 -7.23 -4.24 11.59
N ASP A 78 -7.57 -4.22 12.89
CA ASP A 78 -8.57 -3.28 13.42
C ASP A 78 -8.03 -1.85 13.55
N GLN A 79 -6.72 -1.65 13.36
CA GLN A 79 -6.10 -0.33 13.40
C GLN A 79 -6.47 0.49 12.16
N LYS A 80 -6.76 1.78 12.36
CA LYS A 80 -7.06 2.71 11.28
C LYS A 80 -5.86 3.56 10.93
N PHE A 81 -5.78 3.96 9.67
CA PHE A 81 -4.90 5.05 9.23
C PHE A 81 -5.74 6.27 8.86
N TYR A 82 -5.10 7.43 8.85
CA TYR A 82 -5.66 8.67 8.35
C TYR A 82 -4.89 9.09 7.09
N PRO A 83 -5.54 9.35 5.95
CA PRO A 83 -4.86 9.70 4.70
C PRO A 83 -3.88 10.87 4.84
N ARG A 84 -4.17 11.85 5.70
CA ARG A 84 -3.28 12.99 6.01
C ARG A 84 -1.92 12.61 6.58
N GLU A 85 -1.75 11.40 7.11
CA GLU A 85 -0.48 10.91 7.64
C GLU A 85 0.58 10.76 6.55
N PHE A 86 0.16 10.57 5.30
CA PHE A 86 1.08 10.34 4.18
C PHE A 86 0.71 11.08 2.90
N VAL A 87 -0.55 11.41 2.65
CA VAL A 87 -0.96 12.15 1.45
C VAL A 87 -0.71 13.65 1.64
N ASN A 88 0.41 14.12 1.09
CA ASN A 88 0.80 15.53 1.07
C ASN A 88 0.81 16.14 -0.36
N TRP A 89 0.23 15.43 -1.32
CA TRP A 89 0.13 15.81 -2.72
C TRP A 89 -1.32 15.67 -3.23
N THR A 90 -1.63 16.24 -4.39
CA THR A 90 -2.90 16.01 -5.08
C THR A 90 -2.92 14.61 -5.67
N PRO A 91 -3.75 13.68 -5.15
CA PRO A 91 -3.72 12.31 -5.61
C PRO A 91 -4.36 12.14 -7.00
N ASN A 92 -4.02 11.04 -7.64
CA ASN A 92 -4.65 10.58 -8.89
C ASN A 92 -4.74 9.06 -8.83
N TRP A 93 -5.60 8.61 -7.93
CA TRP A 93 -5.76 7.21 -7.58
C TRP A 93 -6.47 6.41 -8.68
N PHE A 94 -6.18 5.12 -8.78
CA PHE A 94 -6.87 4.20 -9.67
C PHE A 94 -8.16 3.66 -9.05
N ILE A 95 -8.14 3.31 -7.76
CA ILE A 95 -9.34 2.83 -7.07
C ILE A 95 -10.16 4.03 -6.54
N PRO A 96 -11.45 4.18 -6.88
CA PRO A 96 -12.29 5.21 -6.28
C PRO A 96 -12.43 5.01 -4.76
N ARG A 97 -12.46 6.09 -3.99
CA ARG A 97 -12.54 6.07 -2.51
C ARG A 97 -13.16 7.35 -1.96
N ASP A 98 -13.55 7.32 -0.69
CA ASP A 98 -14.10 8.47 0.04
C ASP A 98 -13.22 8.86 1.24
N TRP A 99 -12.06 9.45 0.94
CA TRP A 99 -11.11 9.99 1.90
C TRP A 99 -11.22 11.52 2.01
N GLY A 100 -12.32 12.11 1.52
CA GLY A 100 -12.51 13.57 1.44
C GLY A 100 -11.55 14.21 0.44
N GLN A 101 -10.82 15.26 0.87
CA GLN A 101 -9.86 15.98 0.02
C GLN A 101 -8.66 15.13 -0.46
N PHE A 102 -8.51 13.91 0.09
CA PHE A 102 -7.44 12.97 -0.26
C PHE A 102 -7.92 11.85 -1.20
N SER A 103 -9.14 11.96 -1.75
CA SER A 103 -9.68 11.09 -2.80
C SER A 103 -9.23 11.47 -4.20
#